data_AF-A0A7V3IZ64-F1
#
_entry.id   AF-A0A7V3IZ64-F1
#
_cell.length_a   1.000
_cell.length_b   1.000
_cell.length_c   1.000
_cell.angle_alpha   90.00
_cell.angle_beta   90.00
_cell.angle_gamma   90.00
#
_symmetry.space_group_name_H-M   'P 1'
#
loop_
_entity.id
_entity.type
_entity.pdbx_description
1 polymer ?
#
loop_
_entity_poly.entity_id
_entity_poly.type
_entity_poly.pdbx_seq_one_letter_code
_entity_poly.pdbx_strand_id
1 'polypeptide(L)'
;MNGALREFLKDAEQLGFMFAGYNGKNHVQLQHINGYRYAAPLTPSDWRSRRNTIADLQRISGRKLPRQNAGKHRHRRQAQLNTTLSPAERQASDLIAELVDEADTIAQRIDQLRAEPPTTRSAAEMRRHLTRHRSLRSQLRQMHRIVPPIDGTE
;
A
#
# COMPACT_ATOMS: atom_id res chain seq x y z
N MET A 1 15.88 27.80 -12.26
CA MET A 1 16.98 27.63 -11.29
C MET A 1 17.14 26.13 -11.04
N ASN A 2 18.34 25.56 -11.21
CA ASN A 2 18.55 24.10 -11.12
C ASN A 2 18.28 23.60 -9.67
N GLY A 3 17.61 22.46 -9.49
CA GLY A 3 17.14 21.98 -8.19
C GLY A 3 18.28 21.82 -7.17
N ALA A 4 19.42 21.30 -7.63
CA ALA A 4 20.61 21.10 -6.80
C ALA A 4 21.20 22.42 -6.26
N LEU A 5 21.17 23.50 -7.04
CA LEU A 5 21.63 24.81 -6.60
C LEU A 5 20.70 25.39 -5.52
N ARG A 6 19.38 25.23 -5.68
CA ARG A 6 18.40 25.69 -4.70
C ARG A 6 18.59 24.99 -3.35
N GLU A 7 18.82 23.68 -3.36
CA GLU A 7 19.12 22.94 -2.14
C GLU A 7 20.43 23.37 -1.49
N PHE A 8 21.48 23.58 -2.30
CA PHE A 8 22.76 24.07 -1.79
C PHE A 8 22.64 25.44 -1.11
N LEU A 9 21.91 26.38 -1.71
CA LEU A 9 21.69 27.71 -1.11
C LEU A 9 20.90 27.61 0.20
N LYS A 10 19.91 26.71 0.28
CA LYS A 10 19.16 26.45 1.51
C LYS A 10 20.06 25.91 2.63
N ASP A 11 20.97 25.00 2.30
CA ASP A 11 21.96 24.48 3.25
C ASP A 11 22.94 25.59 3.70
N ALA A 12 23.40 26.42 2.78
CA ALA A 12 24.30 27.55 3.09
C ALA A 12 23.61 28.57 4.02
N GLU A 13 22.34 28.86 3.79
CA GLU A 13 21.52 29.76 4.60
C GLU A 13 21.38 29.26 6.05
N GLN A 14 21.17 27.96 6.25
CA GLN A 14 21.15 27.35 7.60
C GLN A 14 22.49 27.50 8.33
N LEU A 15 23.60 27.62 7.59
CA LEU A 15 24.93 27.87 8.12
C LEU A 15 25.24 29.37 8.30
N GLY A 16 24.29 30.27 8.01
CA GLY A 16 24.46 31.72 8.17
C GLY A 16 25.10 32.41 6.96
N PHE A 17 25.15 31.75 5.81
CA PHE A 17 25.63 32.33 4.55
C PHE A 17 24.46 32.81 3.67
N MET A 18 24.57 34.01 3.14
CA MET A 18 23.65 34.59 2.18
C MET A 18 24.25 34.58 0.78
N PHE A 19 23.41 34.43 -0.23
CA PHE A 19 23.82 34.51 -1.62
C PHE A 19 24.18 35.95 -2.01
N ALA A 20 25.39 36.16 -2.51
CA ALA A 20 25.93 37.47 -2.90
C ALA A 20 26.08 37.65 -4.42
N GLY A 21 25.70 36.64 -5.21
CA GLY A 21 25.79 36.66 -6.68
C GLY A 21 26.73 35.59 -7.24
N TYR A 22 27.20 35.82 -8.45
CA TYR A 22 28.17 34.97 -9.12
C TYR A 22 29.47 35.76 -9.38
N ASN A 23 30.61 35.07 -9.34
CA ASN A 23 31.86 35.66 -9.80
C ASN A 23 31.95 35.61 -11.35
N GLY A 24 32.97 36.26 -11.91
CA GLY A 24 33.24 36.23 -13.36
C GLY A 24 33.60 34.85 -13.96
N LYS A 25 33.57 33.78 -13.16
CA LYS A 25 33.76 32.38 -13.56
C LYS A 25 32.52 31.52 -13.28
N ASN A 26 31.34 32.13 -13.06
CA ASN A 26 30.08 31.47 -12.70
C ASN A 26 30.11 30.66 -11.39
N HIS A 27 31.05 30.94 -10.48
CA HIS A 27 31.03 30.36 -9.13
C HIS A 27 30.06 31.13 -8.25
N VAL A 28 29.35 30.41 -7.40
CA VAL A 28 28.42 30.99 -6.43
C VAL A 28 29.20 31.73 -5.36
N GLN A 29 28.91 33.01 -5.17
CA GLN A 29 29.46 33.81 -4.08
C GLN A 29 28.50 33.83 -2.90
N LEU A 30 29.05 33.58 -1.72
CA LEU A 30 28.34 33.56 -0.45
C LEU A 30 28.99 34.54 0.51
N GLN A 31 28.16 35.22 1.31
CA GLN A 31 28.60 36.11 2.37
C GLN A 31 28.03 35.63 3.70
N HIS A 32 28.90 35.40 4.68
CA HIS A 32 28.49 35.05 6.03
C HIS A 32 28.21 36.30 6.86
N ILE A 33 27.35 36.17 7.87
CA ILE A 33 27.03 37.22 8.85
C ILE A 33 28.25 37.79 9.59
N ASN A 34 29.37 37.05 9.68
CA ASN A 34 30.62 37.55 10.27
C ASN A 34 31.50 38.35 9.28
N GLY A 35 31.00 38.64 8.08
CA GLY A 35 31.72 39.37 7.03
C GLY A 35 32.59 38.49 6.13
N TYR A 36 32.70 37.18 6.39
CA TYR A 36 33.49 36.27 5.55
C TYR A 36 32.84 36.08 4.18
N ARG A 37 33.65 36.09 3.11
CA ARG A 37 33.21 35.83 1.73
C ARG A 37 33.76 34.50 1.25
N TYR A 38 32.89 33.65 0.72
CA TYR A 38 33.25 32.33 0.21
C TYR A 38 32.80 32.19 -1.24
N ALA A 39 33.67 31.66 -2.11
CA ALA A 39 33.34 31.38 -3.50
C ALA A 39 33.29 29.85 -3.71
N ALA A 40 32.09 29.33 -3.93
CA ALA A 40 31.88 27.91 -4.17
C ALA A 40 32.02 27.57 -5.66
N PRO A 41 32.95 26.68 -6.06
CA PRO A 41 33.12 26.23 -7.44
C PRO A 41 32.00 25.23 -7.83
N LEU A 42 30.75 25.58 -7.54
CA LEU A 42 29.60 24.72 -7.77
C LEU A 42 29.04 24.96 -9.17
N THR A 43 29.37 24.07 -10.11
CA THR A 43 28.61 23.97 -11.36
C THR A 43 27.36 23.10 -11.15
N PRO A 44 26.22 23.36 -11.82
CA PRO A 44 24.97 22.65 -11.56
C PRO A 44 25.00 21.12 -11.74
N SER A 45 26.03 20.59 -12.42
CA SER A 45 26.29 19.16 -12.64
C SER A 45 27.28 18.54 -11.64
N ASP A 46 27.92 19.32 -10.76
CA ASP A 46 28.98 18.84 -9.87
C ASP A 46 28.47 18.61 -8.43
N TRP A 47 27.84 17.45 -8.24
CA TRP A 47 27.37 17.00 -6.93
C TRP A 47 28.51 16.63 -5.96
N ARG A 48 29.69 16.26 -6.47
CA ARG A 48 30.84 15.89 -5.63
C ARG A 48 31.38 17.11 -4.90
N SER A 49 31.45 18.24 -5.58
CA SER A 49 31.92 19.52 -5.00
C SER A 49 30.97 20.10 -3.95
N ARG A 50 29.68 19.75 -3.97
CA ARG A 50 28.70 20.18 -2.95
C ARG A 50 29.11 19.73 -1.54
N ARG A 51 29.49 18.45 -1.37
CA ARG A 51 29.81 17.89 -0.05
C ARG A 51 31.02 18.56 0.58
N ASN A 52 32.06 18.82 -0.22
CA ASN A 52 33.28 19.48 0.26
C ASN A 52 33.00 20.94 0.60
N THR A 53 32.28 21.64 -0.28
CA THR A 53 31.85 23.02 -0.03
C THR A 53 31.06 23.14 1.27
N ILE A 54 30.08 22.26 1.51
CA ILE A 54 29.30 22.28 2.76
C ILE A 54 30.19 22.03 3.98
N ALA A 55 31.16 21.11 3.89
CA ALA A 55 32.10 20.87 4.99
C ALA A 55 32.94 22.11 5.31
N ASP A 56 33.35 22.87 4.29
CA ASP A 56 34.07 24.13 4.47
C ASP A 56 33.18 25.21 5.08
N LEU A 57 31.94 25.36 4.62
CA LEU A 57 30.97 26.30 5.19
C LEU A 57 30.68 25.96 6.66
N GLN A 58 30.59 24.67 7.02
CA GLN A 58 30.44 24.22 8.40
C GLN A 58 31.65 24.59 9.26
N ARG A 59 32.87 24.47 8.69
CA ARG A 59 34.11 24.86 9.36
C ARG A 59 34.15 26.37 9.62
N ILE A 60 33.78 27.19 8.63
CA ILE A 60 33.82 28.66 8.71
C ILE A 60 32.73 29.19 9.65
N SER A 61 31.52 28.65 9.57
CA SER A 61 30.38 29.07 10.41
C SER A 61 30.45 28.55 11.85
N GLY A 62 31.25 27.50 12.11
CA GLY A 62 31.23 26.76 13.36
C GLY A 62 29.93 25.98 13.62
N ARG A 63 29.00 25.97 12.65
CA ARG A 63 27.70 25.30 12.73
C ARG A 63 27.73 23.99 11.96
N LYS A 64 26.96 23.00 12.40
CA LYS A 64 26.77 21.74 11.68
C LYS A 64 25.35 21.68 11.14
N LEU A 65 25.21 21.29 9.88
CA LEU A 65 23.88 20.99 9.34
C LEU A 65 23.31 19.75 10.05
N PRO A 66 22.00 19.70 10.30
CA PRO A 66 21.35 18.49 10.77
C PRO A 66 21.59 17.41 9.70
N ARG A 67 22.42 16.42 10.03
CA ARG A 67 22.57 15.26 9.17
C ARG A 67 21.21 14.59 9.12
N GLN A 68 20.62 14.51 7.93
CA GLN A 68 19.64 13.46 7.69
C GLN A 68 20.38 12.18 8.04
N ASN A 69 19.99 11.56 9.15
CA ASN A 69 20.46 10.22 9.46
C ASN A 69 20.14 9.44 8.19
N ALA A 70 21.17 9.03 7.45
CA ALA A 70 21.06 7.97 6.47
C ALA A 70 20.72 6.73 7.29
N GLY A 71 19.49 6.70 7.78
CA GLY A 71 18.90 5.57 8.43
C GLY A 71 18.99 4.54 7.34
N LYS A 72 19.94 3.61 7.49
CA LYS A 72 19.72 2.27 6.99
C LYS A 72 18.31 1.98 7.50
N HIS A 73 17.33 1.98 6.61
CA HIS A 73 16.03 1.46 6.95
C HIS A 73 16.34 0.06 7.41
N ARG A 74 16.43 -0.11 8.74
CA ARG A 74 16.61 -1.42 9.33
C ARG A 74 15.31 -2.07 8.92
N HIS A 75 15.35 -2.88 7.86
CA HIS A 75 14.22 -3.66 7.41
C HIS A 75 13.80 -4.43 8.66
N ARG A 76 12.82 -3.88 9.37
CA ARG A 76 12.17 -4.52 10.48
C ARG A 76 11.65 -5.78 9.81
N ARG A 77 12.23 -6.94 10.14
CA ARG A 77 11.80 -8.23 9.57
C ARG A 77 10.28 -8.19 9.65
N GLN A 78 9.62 -8.06 8.50
CA GLN A 78 8.18 -8.12 8.46
C GLN A 78 7.84 -9.46 9.10
N ALA A 79 6.95 -9.46 10.09
CA ALA A 79 6.44 -10.70 10.62
C ALA A 79 5.98 -11.52 9.40
N GLN A 80 6.51 -12.73 9.26
CA GLN A 80 6.09 -13.60 8.16
C GLN A 80 4.57 -13.69 8.24
N LEU A 81 3.89 -13.36 7.14
CA LEU A 81 2.44 -13.48 7.06
C LEU A 81 2.12 -14.93 7.37
N ASN A 82 1.43 -15.17 8.48
CA ASN A 82 1.02 -16.51 8.82
C ASN A 82 -0.08 -16.91 7.83
N THR A 83 0.28 -17.72 6.85
CA THR A 83 -0.65 -18.21 5.81
C THR A 83 -1.45 -19.42 6.28
N THR A 84 -1.19 -19.93 7.49
CA THR A 84 -1.98 -21.04 8.03
C THR A 84 -3.30 -20.55 8.59
N LEU A 85 -4.39 -21.19 8.18
CA LEU A 85 -5.70 -20.98 8.79
C LEU A 85 -5.63 -21.35 10.28
N SER A 86 -6.08 -20.43 11.12
CA SER A 86 -6.37 -20.66 12.52
C SER A 86 -7.42 -21.77 12.68
N PRO A 87 -7.50 -22.42 13.85
CA PRO A 87 -8.52 -23.44 14.10
C PRO A 87 -9.95 -22.95 13.85
N ALA A 88 -10.26 -21.71 14.20
CA ALA A 88 -11.57 -21.10 13.96
C ALA A 88 -11.85 -20.90 12.46
N GLU A 89 -10.84 -20.48 11.68
CA GLU A 89 -10.98 -20.34 10.22
C GLU A 89 -11.15 -21.69 9.53
N ARG A 90 -10.48 -22.75 10.02
CA ARG A 90 -10.69 -24.11 9.50
C ARG A 90 -12.11 -24.58 9.77
N GLN A 91 -12.59 -24.46 11.00
CA GLN A 91 -13.96 -24.84 11.37
C GLN A 91 -15.01 -24.07 10.54
N ALA A 92 -14.81 -22.77 10.34
CA ALA A 92 -15.69 -21.97 9.48
C ALA A 92 -15.63 -22.43 8.01
N SER A 93 -14.43 -22.77 7.52
CA SER A 93 -14.25 -23.31 6.16
C SER A 93 -14.93 -24.66 5.97
N ASP A 94 -14.82 -25.56 6.95
CA ASP A 94 -15.45 -26.88 6.92
C ASP A 94 -16.98 -26.76 6.92
N LEU A 95 -17.53 -25.91 7.79
CA LEU A 95 -18.96 -25.62 7.82
C LEU A 95 -19.46 -25.00 6.51
N ILE A 96 -18.69 -24.09 5.91
CA ILE A 96 -19.02 -23.51 4.61
C ILE A 96 -19.05 -24.61 3.53
N ALA A 97 -18.08 -25.52 3.52
CA ALA A 97 -18.03 -26.61 2.56
C ALA A 97 -19.26 -27.53 2.68
N GLU A 98 -19.62 -27.92 3.90
CA GLU A 98 -20.82 -28.72 4.16
C GLU A 98 -22.10 -28.06 3.65
N LEU A 99 -22.27 -26.76 3.89
CA LEU A 99 -23.45 -26.01 3.45
C LEU A 99 -23.49 -25.83 1.92
N VAL A 100 -22.35 -25.72 1.27
CA VAL A 100 -22.25 -25.67 -0.20
C VAL A 100 -22.62 -27.03 -0.79
N ASP A 101 -22.08 -28.12 -0.25
CA ASP A 101 -22.39 -29.48 -0.71
C ASP A 101 -23.89 -29.79 -0.54
N GLU A 102 -24.51 -29.35 0.57
CA GLU A 102 -25.96 -29.46 0.77
C GLU A 102 -26.74 -28.65 -0.28
N ALA A 103 -26.31 -27.41 -0.57
CA ALA A 103 -26.96 -26.56 -1.56
C ALA A 103 -26.89 -27.17 -2.98
N ASP A 104 -25.73 -27.71 -3.37
CA ASP A 104 -25.51 -28.37 -4.66
C ASP A 104 -26.35 -29.65 -4.79
N THR A 105 -26.42 -30.45 -3.73
CA THR A 105 -27.28 -31.65 -3.69
C THR A 105 -28.75 -31.28 -3.88
N ILE A 106 -29.20 -30.20 -3.24
CA ILE A 106 -30.59 -29.71 -3.38
C ILE A 106 -30.83 -29.18 -4.80
N ALA A 107 -29.88 -28.45 -5.38
CA ALA A 107 -29.98 -27.96 -6.75
C ALA A 107 -30.12 -29.12 -7.75
N GLN A 108 -29.26 -30.14 -7.64
CA GLN A 108 -29.36 -31.36 -8.47
C GLN A 108 -30.71 -32.05 -8.31
N ARG A 109 -31.25 -32.13 -7.09
CA ARG A 109 -32.58 -32.73 -6.86
C ARG A 109 -33.69 -31.92 -7.51
N ILE A 110 -33.61 -30.58 -7.48
CA ILE A 110 -34.56 -29.71 -8.17
C ILE A 110 -34.50 -29.92 -9.68
N ASP A 111 -33.30 -30.05 -10.26
CA ASP A 111 -33.13 -30.31 -11.69
C ASP A 111 -33.69 -31.68 -12.10
N GLN A 112 -33.51 -32.71 -11.28
CA GLN A 112 -34.15 -34.01 -11.49
C GLN A 112 -35.68 -33.90 -11.47
N LEU A 113 -36.24 -33.21 -10.47
CA LEU A 113 -37.69 -33.02 -10.35
C LEU A 113 -38.28 -32.19 -11.50
N ARG A 114 -37.48 -31.32 -12.14
CA ARG A 114 -37.86 -30.57 -13.35
C ARG A 114 -37.91 -31.46 -14.60
N ALA A 115 -37.06 -32.49 -14.67
CA ALA A 115 -37.01 -33.42 -15.78
C ALA A 115 -38.12 -34.50 -15.69
N GLU A 116 -38.60 -34.80 -14.49
CA GLU A 116 -39.71 -35.73 -14.27
C GLU A 116 -41.07 -35.12 -14.68
N PRO A 117 -42.05 -35.94 -15.11
CA PRO A 117 -43.41 -35.44 -15.36
C PRO A 117 -44.01 -34.79 -14.11
N PRO A 118 -44.70 -33.64 -14.24
CA PRO A 118 -45.22 -32.92 -13.10
C PRO A 118 -46.33 -33.72 -12.41
N THR A 119 -46.09 -34.09 -11.15
CA THR A 119 -47.08 -34.71 -10.26
C THR A 119 -47.31 -33.79 -9.07
N THR A 120 -48.45 -33.97 -8.38
CA THR A 120 -48.73 -33.21 -7.15
C THR A 120 -47.67 -33.45 -6.08
N ARG A 121 -47.11 -34.68 -6.02
CA ARG A 121 -46.02 -35.06 -5.13
C ARG A 121 -44.70 -34.37 -5.52
N SER A 122 -44.29 -34.42 -6.79
CA SER A 122 -43.05 -33.79 -7.25
C SER A 122 -43.11 -32.26 -7.10
N ALA A 123 -44.27 -31.64 -7.31
CA ALA A 123 -44.47 -30.21 -7.06
C ALA A 123 -44.33 -29.83 -5.58
N ALA A 124 -44.86 -30.66 -4.66
CA ALA A 124 -44.73 -30.42 -3.22
C ALA A 124 -43.28 -30.60 -2.74
N GLU A 125 -42.59 -31.61 -3.26
CA GLU A 125 -41.16 -31.86 -2.99
C GLU A 125 -40.28 -30.72 -3.51
N MET A 126 -40.52 -30.26 -4.74
CA MET A 126 -39.81 -29.13 -5.34
C MET A 126 -39.95 -27.85 -4.51
N ARG A 127 -41.16 -27.54 -4.01
CA ARG A 127 -41.38 -26.37 -3.12
C ARG A 127 -40.55 -26.46 -1.84
N ARG A 128 -40.49 -27.64 -1.21
CA ARG A 128 -39.68 -27.86 0.01
C ARG A 128 -38.20 -27.62 -0.27
N HIS A 129 -37.68 -28.18 -1.35
CA HIS A 129 -36.28 -28.00 -1.76
C HIS A 129 -35.95 -26.54 -2.09
N LEU A 130 -36.84 -25.82 -2.80
CA LEU A 130 -36.66 -24.39 -3.08
C LEU A 130 -36.63 -23.54 -1.80
N THR A 131 -37.50 -23.81 -0.83
CA THR A 131 -37.48 -23.12 0.47
C THR A 131 -36.19 -23.39 1.22
N ARG A 132 -35.72 -24.64 1.26
CA ARG A 132 -34.45 -25.00 1.92
C ARG A 132 -33.25 -24.34 1.23
N HIS A 133 -33.20 -24.36 -0.10
CA HIS A 133 -32.13 -23.72 -0.87
C HIS A 133 -32.06 -22.21 -0.60
N ARG A 134 -33.20 -21.51 -0.53
CA ARG A 134 -33.25 -20.09 -0.15
C ARG A 134 -32.70 -19.84 1.26
N SER A 135 -33.00 -20.72 2.20
CA SER A 135 -32.48 -20.64 3.58
C SER A 135 -30.96 -20.81 3.61
N LEU A 136 -30.42 -21.83 2.93
CA LEU A 136 -28.97 -22.06 2.82
C LEU A 136 -28.25 -20.88 2.17
N ARG A 137 -28.81 -20.33 1.09
CA ARG A 137 -28.26 -19.15 0.42
C ARG A 137 -28.20 -17.91 1.32
N SER A 138 -29.22 -17.72 2.19
CA SER A 138 -29.20 -16.64 3.18
C SER A 138 -28.09 -16.84 4.23
N GLN A 139 -27.93 -18.07 4.73
CA GLN A 139 -26.88 -18.42 5.69
C GLN A 139 -25.48 -18.24 5.10
N LEU A 140 -25.25 -18.74 3.88
CA LEU A 140 -23.98 -18.58 3.17
C LEU A 140 -23.65 -17.10 2.88
N ARG A 141 -24.68 -16.29 2.57
CA ARG A 141 -24.51 -14.84 2.37
C ARG A 141 -24.08 -14.13 3.65
N GLN A 142 -24.60 -14.53 4.82
CA GLN A 142 -24.14 -14.01 6.12
C GLN A 142 -22.67 -14.38 6.39
N MET A 143 -22.20 -15.49 5.84
CA MET A 143 -20.80 -15.94 5.89
C MET A 143 -19.94 -15.43 4.71
N HIS A 144 -20.40 -14.38 4.00
CA HIS A 144 -19.71 -13.75 2.87
C HIS A 144 -19.42 -14.70 1.68
N ARG A 145 -20.21 -15.75 1.50
CA ARG A 145 -20.18 -16.63 0.32
C ARG A 145 -21.44 -16.45 -0.53
N ILE A 146 -21.25 -16.41 -1.85
CA ILE A 146 -22.33 -16.18 -2.82
C ILE A 146 -22.59 -17.48 -3.57
N VAL A 147 -23.77 -18.06 -3.36
CA VAL A 147 -24.30 -19.17 -4.17
C VAL A 147 -25.29 -18.60 -5.18
N PRO A 148 -25.22 -19.02 -6.46
CA PRO A 148 -26.14 -18.54 -7.50
C PRO A 148 -27.60 -18.89 -7.17
N PRO A 149 -28.58 -18.06 -7.61
CA PRO A 149 -29.98 -18.44 -7.58
C PRO A 149 -30.24 -19.64 -8.49
N ILE A 150 -31.28 -20.42 -8.18
CA ILE A 150 -31.80 -21.43 -9.10
C ILE A 150 -32.73 -20.70 -10.08
N ASP A 151 -32.55 -20.94 -11.39
CA ASP A 151 -33.26 -20.27 -12.48
C ASP A 151 -34.77 -20.17 -12.22
N GLY A 152 -35.34 -18.96 -12.31
CA GLY A 152 -36.77 -18.71 -12.08
C GLY A 152 -37.17 -18.41 -10.63
N THR A 153 -36.20 -18.16 -9.73
CA THR A 153 -36.45 -17.66 -8.38
C THR A 153 -35.63 -16.41 -8.07
N GLU A 154 -36.14 -15.24 -8.48
CA GLU A 154 -35.76 -13.94 -7.91
C GLU A 154 -36.66 -13.58 -6.72
#